data_AF-A0A3M1IIX5-F1
#
_entry.id   AF-A0A3M1IIX5-F1
#
_cell.length_a   1.000
_cell.length_b   1.000
_cell.length_c   1.000
_cell.angle_alpha   90.00
_cell.angle_beta   90.00
_cell.angle_gamma   90.00
#
_symmetry.space_group_name_H-M   'P 1'
#
loop_
_entity.id
_entity.type
_entity.pdbx_description
1 polymer ?
#
loop_
_entity_poly.entity_id
_entity_poly.type
_entity_poly.pdbx_seq_one_letter_code
_entity_poly.pdbx_strand_id
1 'polypeptide(L)'
;MADRWYFFVYYLLVNLYVKGVSMAQAEKIVNLKEVQARKRGKSEAQVINLPQFVYDITQYALFPINYLIGVACEFQPNQSKWDNVKSSAIQGSGKSLEEIQQDILDEKDIVFLEEDLVKLYDSLPTASAEEDLIGRTWRGRILRTGGSVLDFAQNFLVRPLSELGLSWGKRYKSQHIGDPLIVSWQDKIFVPIPAWGNVGMTDIRWRGEVTATMNYDFQPWKDYFRILHQSDEKTVLLGVWTHRDIAGGWFTLTLLDVE
;
A
#
# COMPACT_ATOMS: atom_id res chain seq x y z
N MET A 1 -11.23 4.74 -28.36
CA MET A 1 -11.19 3.54 -27.49
C MET A 1 -11.16 3.88 -26.00
N ALA A 2 -10.79 5.10 -25.59
CA ALA A 2 -10.85 5.57 -24.20
C ALA A 2 -12.28 5.73 -23.63
N ASP A 3 -13.29 5.96 -24.47
CA ASP A 3 -14.66 6.25 -24.01
C ASP A 3 -15.45 5.03 -23.51
N ARG A 4 -15.00 3.80 -23.80
CA ARG A 4 -15.69 2.58 -23.36
C ARG A 4 -15.32 2.14 -21.94
N TRP A 5 -14.18 2.60 -21.41
CA TRP A 5 -13.70 2.21 -20.08
C TRP A 5 -14.23 3.10 -18.95
N TYR A 6 -14.48 4.38 -19.24
CA TYR A 6 -15.28 5.23 -18.36
C TYR A 6 -16.62 4.57 -18.06
N PHE A 7 -17.27 3.99 -19.08
CA PHE A 7 -18.51 3.24 -18.90
C PHE A 7 -18.34 2.04 -17.98
N PHE A 8 -17.23 1.29 -18.02
CA PHE A 8 -17.07 0.09 -17.21
C PHE A 8 -16.83 0.40 -15.72
N VAL A 9 -15.94 1.34 -15.41
CA VAL A 9 -15.67 1.77 -14.03
C VAL A 9 -16.87 2.54 -13.45
N TYR A 10 -17.51 3.37 -14.27
CA TYR A 10 -18.77 4.02 -13.92
C TYR A 10 -19.89 3.00 -13.70
N TYR A 11 -20.04 1.99 -14.55
CA TYR A 11 -21.07 0.95 -14.42
C TYR A 11 -20.82 0.07 -13.18
N LEU A 12 -19.56 -0.20 -12.82
CA LEU A 12 -19.21 -0.93 -11.61
C LEU A 12 -19.53 -0.10 -10.35
N LEU A 13 -19.16 1.18 -10.34
CA LEU A 13 -19.41 2.10 -9.23
C LEU A 13 -20.91 2.44 -9.10
N VAL A 14 -21.64 2.58 -10.20
CA VAL A 14 -23.08 2.83 -10.22
C VAL A 14 -23.89 1.59 -9.83
N ASN A 15 -23.51 0.39 -10.29
CA ASN A 15 -24.20 -0.84 -9.84
C ASN A 15 -23.95 -1.17 -8.37
N LEU A 16 -22.79 -0.77 -7.82
CA LEU A 16 -22.50 -0.94 -6.40
C LEU A 16 -23.13 0.16 -5.52
N TYR A 17 -23.51 1.32 -6.09
CA TYR A 17 -24.01 2.46 -5.34
C TYR A 17 -25.51 2.77 -5.52
N VAL A 18 -26.17 2.28 -6.59
CA VAL A 18 -27.52 2.75 -6.97
C VAL A 18 -28.57 1.63 -6.89
N LYS A 19 -29.01 1.38 -5.66
CA LYS A 19 -30.46 1.28 -5.37
C LYS A 19 -30.92 2.61 -4.77
N GLY A 20 -31.04 3.68 -5.57
CA GLY A 20 -31.88 4.82 -5.15
C GLY A 20 -31.50 6.26 -5.53
N VAL A 21 -30.50 6.54 -6.36
CA VAL A 21 -30.23 7.93 -6.83
C VAL A 21 -30.36 8.01 -8.34
N SER A 22 -31.21 8.93 -8.82
CA SER A 22 -31.42 9.13 -10.26
C SER A 22 -30.22 9.84 -10.90
N MET A 23 -29.91 9.48 -12.15
CA MET A 23 -28.79 10.05 -12.92
C MET A 23 -28.78 11.58 -12.96
N ALA A 24 -29.96 12.20 -13.04
CA ALA A 24 -30.12 13.66 -13.04
C ALA A 24 -29.73 14.33 -11.71
N GLN A 25 -29.87 13.63 -10.58
CA GLN A 25 -29.42 14.12 -9.28
C GLN A 25 -27.90 14.00 -9.13
N ALA A 26 -27.30 12.94 -9.67
CA ALA A 26 -25.86 12.75 -9.69
C ALA A 26 -25.16 13.85 -10.51
N GLU A 27 -25.65 14.15 -11.72
CA GLU A 27 -25.10 15.22 -12.58
C GLU A 27 -25.17 16.61 -11.95
N LYS A 28 -26.24 16.89 -11.19
CA LYS A 28 -26.43 18.19 -10.54
C LYS A 28 -25.51 18.37 -9.33
N ILE A 29 -25.23 17.29 -8.58
CA ILE A 29 -24.29 17.30 -7.44
C ILE A 29 -22.84 17.45 -7.92
N VAL A 30 -22.47 16.79 -9.03
CA VAL A 30 -21.13 16.91 -9.62
C VAL A 30 -20.87 18.34 -10.12
N ASN A 31 -21.81 18.93 -10.86
CA ASN A 31 -21.66 20.31 -11.37
C ASN A 31 -21.56 21.36 -10.25
N LEU A 32 -22.33 21.23 -9.16
CA LEU A 32 -22.28 22.18 -8.05
C LEU A 32 -20.96 22.10 -7.27
N LYS A 33 -20.39 20.90 -7.12
CA LYS A 33 -19.09 20.69 -6.48
C LYS A 33 -17.93 21.19 -7.35
N GLU A 34 -17.97 20.99 -8.66
CA GLU A 34 -16.94 21.50 -9.58
C GLU A 34 -16.86 23.04 -9.59
N VAL A 35 -18.02 23.71 -9.53
CA VAL A 35 -18.08 25.19 -9.49
C VAL A 35 -17.57 25.75 -8.15
N GLN A 36 -17.74 25.02 -7.04
CA GLN A 36 -17.20 25.39 -5.73
C GLN A 36 -15.70 25.08 -5.61
N ALA A 37 -15.23 23.94 -6.15
CA ALA A 37 -13.82 23.55 -6.15
C ALA A 37 -12.95 24.49 -7.01
N ARG A 38 -13.47 24.98 -8.15
CA ARG A 38 -12.76 25.97 -8.99
C ARG A 38 -12.49 27.30 -8.28
N LYS A 39 -13.22 27.64 -7.21
CA LYS A 39 -12.98 28.86 -6.42
C LYS A 39 -11.90 28.69 -5.34
N ARG A 40 -11.38 27.49 -5.07
CA ARG A 40 -10.42 27.20 -3.99
C ARG A 40 -9.02 26.76 -4.43
N GLY A 41 -8.72 26.69 -5.72
CA GLY A 41 -7.34 26.51 -6.22
C GLY A 41 -6.66 25.16 -5.95
N LYS A 42 -7.19 24.33 -5.06
CA LYS A 42 -6.86 22.91 -4.91
C LYS A 42 -8.14 22.08 -5.04
N SER A 43 -8.16 21.16 -6.00
CA SER A 43 -9.21 20.14 -6.05
C SER A 43 -9.04 19.26 -4.83
N GLU A 44 -9.97 19.33 -3.86
CA GLU A 44 -10.00 18.41 -2.72
C GLU A 44 -10.00 16.98 -3.25
N ALA A 45 -9.09 16.16 -2.72
CA ALA A 45 -9.06 14.74 -3.04
C ALA A 45 -10.32 14.06 -2.50
N GLN A 46 -10.95 13.23 -3.32
CA GLN A 46 -12.13 12.48 -2.95
C GLN A 46 -11.73 11.13 -2.41
N VAL A 47 -12.10 10.86 -1.16
CA VAL A 47 -11.80 9.59 -0.52
C VAL A 47 -13.08 8.83 -0.24
N ILE A 48 -13.20 7.63 -0.82
CA ILE A 48 -14.34 6.75 -0.59
C ILE A 48 -14.17 6.02 0.73
N ASN A 49 -15.24 5.95 1.53
CA ASN A 49 -15.31 5.14 2.73
C ASN A 49 -16.30 4.00 2.49
N LEU A 50 -15.81 2.77 2.59
CA LEU A 50 -16.67 1.59 2.54
C LEU A 50 -17.11 1.23 3.97
N PRO A 51 -18.35 0.76 4.16
CA PRO A 51 -18.81 0.27 5.45
C PRO A 51 -18.16 -1.08 5.78
N GLN A 52 -17.97 -1.37 7.08
CA GLN A 52 -17.25 -2.56 7.56
C GLN A 52 -17.74 -3.88 6.94
N PHE A 53 -19.05 -4.06 6.81
CA PHE A 53 -19.60 -5.31 6.25
C PHE A 53 -19.12 -5.61 4.82
N VAL A 54 -18.72 -4.59 4.04
CA VAL A 54 -18.16 -4.79 2.70
C VAL A 54 -16.77 -5.44 2.80
N TYR A 55 -15.98 -5.08 3.81
CA TYR A 55 -14.70 -5.74 4.09
C TYR A 55 -14.91 -7.18 4.48
N ASP A 56 -15.82 -7.44 5.41
CA ASP A 56 -16.08 -8.79 5.92
C ASP A 56 -16.56 -9.73 4.79
N ILE A 57 -17.51 -9.28 3.95
CA ILE A 57 -18.02 -10.07 2.82
C ILE A 57 -16.93 -10.31 1.77
N THR A 58 -16.19 -9.26 1.41
CA THR A 58 -15.18 -9.34 0.34
C THR A 58 -14.03 -10.24 0.76
N GLN A 59 -13.58 -10.12 2.01
CA GLN A 59 -12.56 -10.98 2.57
C GLN A 59 -12.99 -12.45 2.61
N TYR A 60 -14.23 -12.73 3.02
CA TYR A 60 -14.77 -14.09 3.00
C TYR A 60 -14.79 -14.66 1.58
N ALA A 61 -15.28 -13.88 0.62
CA ALA A 61 -15.34 -14.28 -0.79
C ALA A 61 -13.95 -14.53 -1.40
N LEU A 62 -12.94 -13.74 -1.01
CA LEU A 62 -11.57 -13.83 -1.51
C LEU A 62 -10.66 -14.71 -0.66
N PHE A 63 -11.17 -15.34 0.40
CA PHE A 63 -10.39 -16.22 1.26
C PHE A 63 -9.58 -17.28 0.49
N PRO A 64 -10.12 -17.98 -0.53
CA PRO A 64 -9.33 -18.94 -1.30
C PRO A 64 -8.13 -18.30 -2.01
N ILE A 65 -8.30 -17.09 -2.54
CA ILE A 65 -7.23 -16.35 -3.22
C ILE A 65 -6.18 -15.91 -2.19
N ASN A 66 -6.61 -15.38 -1.05
CA ASN A 66 -5.71 -14.96 0.02
C ASN A 66 -4.91 -16.14 0.60
N TYR A 67 -5.55 -17.31 0.71
CA TYR A 67 -4.87 -18.54 1.08
C TYR A 67 -3.79 -18.93 0.05
N LEU A 68 -4.12 -18.90 -1.24
CA LEU A 68 -3.17 -19.18 -2.32
C LEU A 68 -1.99 -18.18 -2.34
N ILE A 69 -2.22 -16.91 -2.02
CA ILE A 69 -1.15 -15.91 -1.85
C ILE A 69 -0.20 -16.31 -0.71
N GLY A 70 -0.74 -16.75 0.43
CA GLY A 70 0.06 -17.26 1.54
C GLY A 70 0.89 -18.49 1.13
N VAL A 71 0.27 -19.44 0.42
CA VAL A 71 0.98 -20.60 -0.15
C VAL A 71 2.08 -20.16 -1.11
N ALA A 72 1.83 -19.18 -1.98
CA ALA A 72 2.84 -18.68 -2.92
C ALA A 72 4.07 -18.11 -2.20
N CYS A 73 3.91 -17.50 -1.01
CA CYS A 73 5.04 -17.04 -0.20
C CYS A 73 5.94 -18.20 0.25
N GLU A 74 5.36 -19.36 0.56
CA GLU A 74 6.09 -20.58 0.95
C GLU A 74 6.77 -21.27 -0.24
N PHE A 75 6.50 -20.85 -1.47
CA PHE A 75 7.10 -21.40 -2.69
C PHE A 75 7.94 -20.41 -3.49
N GLN A 76 8.01 -19.14 -3.06
CA GLN A 76 8.83 -18.16 -3.77
C GLN A 76 10.33 -18.55 -3.67
N PRO A 77 11.11 -18.30 -4.72
CA PRO A 77 12.56 -18.51 -4.68
C PRO A 77 13.21 -17.56 -3.67
N ASN A 78 14.30 -17.99 -3.03
CA ASN A 78 15.10 -17.18 -2.10
C ASN A 78 14.30 -16.57 -0.95
N GLN A 79 13.45 -17.37 -0.30
CA GLN A 79 12.70 -16.92 0.87
C GLN A 79 13.61 -16.36 1.96
N SER A 80 13.42 -15.08 2.27
CA SER A 80 13.93 -14.51 3.49
C SER A 80 12.95 -14.81 4.63
N LYS A 81 13.36 -15.73 5.52
CA LYS A 81 12.67 -16.02 6.78
C LYS A 81 13.31 -15.18 7.87
N TRP A 82 12.51 -14.31 8.46
CA TRP A 82 12.99 -13.34 9.42
C TRP A 82 12.68 -13.84 10.82
N ASP A 83 13.71 -13.95 11.64
CA ASP A 83 13.53 -14.10 13.07
C ASP A 83 13.60 -12.73 13.77
N ASN A 84 13.39 -12.75 15.08
CA ASN A 84 13.47 -11.55 15.92
C ASN A 84 14.92 -11.08 16.18
N VAL A 85 15.92 -11.62 15.47
CA VAL A 85 17.34 -11.29 15.67
C VAL A 85 17.86 -10.53 14.45
N LYS A 86 18.58 -9.42 14.69
CA LYS A 86 19.28 -8.72 13.61
C LYS A 86 20.38 -9.63 13.05
N SER A 87 20.34 -9.90 11.76
CA SER A 87 21.29 -10.83 11.14
C SER A 87 22.62 -10.12 10.90
N SER A 88 23.64 -10.49 11.67
CA SER A 88 24.95 -9.83 11.65
C SER A 88 25.89 -10.30 10.52
N ALA A 89 25.47 -11.23 9.66
CA ALA A 89 26.35 -11.90 8.69
C ALA A 89 25.81 -11.97 7.25
N ILE A 90 24.89 -11.08 6.88
CA ILE A 90 24.35 -11.08 5.51
C ILE A 90 25.39 -10.47 4.54
N GLN A 91 25.69 -11.15 3.44
CA GLN A 91 26.52 -10.62 2.36
C GLN A 91 25.63 -9.88 1.35
N GLY A 92 25.89 -8.60 1.11
CA GLY A 92 25.12 -7.77 0.18
C GLY A 92 25.81 -7.65 -1.17
N SER A 93 25.33 -6.75 -2.03
CA SER A 93 25.95 -6.48 -3.35
C SER A 93 27.29 -5.77 -3.25
N GLY A 94 27.60 -5.18 -2.09
CA GLY A 94 28.77 -4.34 -1.85
C GLY A 94 28.51 -2.84 -1.99
N LYS A 95 27.30 -2.44 -2.42
CA LYS A 95 26.85 -1.05 -2.35
C LYS A 95 26.77 -0.55 -0.90
N SER A 96 27.00 0.73 -0.70
CA SER A 96 26.75 1.41 0.59
C SER A 96 25.26 1.55 0.87
N LEU A 97 24.88 1.71 2.14
CA LEU A 97 23.48 1.86 2.53
C LEU A 97 22.88 3.17 1.98
N GLU A 98 23.70 4.22 1.91
CA GLU A 98 23.35 5.52 1.36
C GLU A 98 23.06 5.43 -0.14
N GLU A 99 23.87 4.67 -0.90
CA GLU A 99 23.61 4.42 -2.32
C GLU A 99 22.31 3.65 -2.54
N ILE A 100 22.04 2.62 -1.71
CA ILE A 100 20.79 1.84 -1.81
C ILE A 100 19.59 2.73 -1.48
N GLN A 101 19.68 3.51 -0.40
CA GLN A 101 18.64 4.46 0.01
C GLN A 101 18.37 5.47 -1.10
N GLN A 102 19.43 6.06 -1.69
CA GLN A 102 19.28 7.01 -2.79
C GLN A 102 18.68 6.35 -4.04
N ASP A 103 19.10 5.14 -4.40
CA ASP A 103 18.51 4.37 -5.52
C ASP A 103 16.99 4.18 -5.31
N ILE A 104 16.54 3.96 -4.06
CA ILE A 104 15.12 3.84 -3.71
C ILE A 104 14.40 5.20 -3.77
N LEU A 105 15.01 6.27 -3.27
CA LEU A 105 14.41 7.61 -3.25
C LEU A 105 14.32 8.25 -4.64
N ASP A 106 15.27 7.93 -5.52
CA ASP A 106 15.30 8.27 -6.95
C ASP A 106 14.32 7.41 -7.78
N GLU A 107 13.63 6.47 -7.14
CA GLU A 107 12.66 5.56 -7.77
C GLU A 107 13.24 4.76 -8.95
N LYS A 108 14.53 4.41 -8.90
CA LYS A 108 15.18 3.64 -9.96
C LYS A 108 14.48 2.29 -10.15
N ASP A 109 14.17 1.95 -11.40
CA ASP A 109 13.53 0.68 -11.76
C ASP A 109 14.57 -0.45 -11.90
N ILE A 110 15.12 -0.85 -10.76
CA ILE A 110 16.10 -1.94 -10.67
C ILE A 110 15.54 -3.11 -9.84
N VAL A 111 16.17 -4.27 -9.99
CA VAL A 111 15.96 -5.41 -9.10
C VAL A 111 16.99 -5.31 -7.99
N PHE A 112 16.54 -5.11 -6.76
CA PHE A 112 17.39 -5.02 -5.58
C PHE A 112 17.77 -6.41 -5.10
N LEU A 113 18.97 -6.54 -4.56
CA LEU A 113 19.35 -7.71 -3.78
C LEU A 113 18.63 -7.63 -2.43
N GLU A 114 17.93 -8.69 -2.02
CA GLU A 114 17.13 -8.67 -0.79
C GLU A 114 18.00 -8.42 0.45
N GLU A 115 19.21 -8.96 0.46
CA GLU A 115 20.23 -8.76 1.47
C GLU A 115 20.60 -7.28 1.70
N ASP A 116 20.61 -6.48 0.62
CA ASP A 116 20.86 -5.04 0.70
C ASP A 116 19.69 -4.31 1.35
N LEU A 117 18.46 -4.69 1.00
CA LEU A 117 17.24 -4.16 1.62
C LEU A 117 17.14 -4.54 3.10
N VAL A 118 17.57 -5.74 3.47
CA VAL A 118 17.62 -6.18 4.88
C VAL A 118 18.54 -5.29 5.68
N LYS A 119 19.77 -5.08 5.20
CA LYS A 119 20.77 -4.25 5.88
C LYS A 119 20.31 -2.82 6.01
N LEU A 120 19.74 -2.26 4.94
CA LEU A 120 19.17 -0.93 4.96
C LEU A 120 18.07 -0.87 6.03
N TYR A 121 17.07 -1.74 5.96
CA TYR A 121 15.96 -1.78 6.91
C TYR A 121 16.41 -1.86 8.38
N ASP A 122 17.44 -2.64 8.68
CA ASP A 122 17.99 -2.80 10.03
C ASP A 122 18.73 -1.58 10.57
N SER A 123 19.21 -0.72 9.66
CA SER A 123 19.90 0.54 9.97
C SER A 123 18.96 1.74 10.11
N LEU A 124 17.75 1.63 9.57
CA LEU A 124 16.79 2.74 9.55
C LEU A 124 16.11 2.95 10.91
N PRO A 125 15.74 4.20 11.24
CA PRO A 125 14.96 4.50 12.43
C PRO A 125 13.57 3.85 12.41
N THR A 126 13.07 3.52 13.60
CA THR A 126 11.75 2.94 13.81
C THR A 126 10.65 3.94 13.47
N ALA A 127 9.56 3.48 12.86
CA ALA A 127 8.36 4.30 12.69
C ALA A 127 7.40 4.11 13.88
N SER A 128 6.61 5.12 14.21
CA SER A 128 5.54 5.09 15.23
C SER A 128 4.17 4.91 14.58
N ALA A 129 3.36 3.97 15.07
CA ALA A 129 2.01 3.76 14.58
C ALA A 129 1.15 5.03 14.69
N GLU A 130 1.18 5.66 15.86
CA GLU A 130 0.35 6.83 16.20
C GLU A 130 0.83 8.10 15.51
N GLU A 131 2.15 8.38 15.58
CA GLU A 131 2.69 9.64 15.09
C GLU A 131 2.92 9.61 13.58
N ASP A 132 3.41 8.49 13.04
CA ASP A 132 3.88 8.43 11.66
C ASP A 132 2.88 7.86 10.68
N LEU A 133 1.95 6.97 11.07
CA LEU A 133 1.08 6.27 10.11
C LEU A 133 -0.41 6.59 10.24
N ILE A 134 -0.96 6.62 11.46
CA ILE A 134 -2.39 6.85 11.69
C ILE A 134 -2.81 8.24 11.22
N GLY A 135 -4.00 8.33 10.63
CA GLY A 135 -4.58 9.55 10.08
C GLY A 135 -4.05 9.90 8.68
N ARG A 136 -3.13 9.10 8.10
CA ARG A 136 -2.43 9.43 6.86
C ARG A 136 -2.77 8.49 5.70
N THR A 137 -2.59 9.02 4.49
CA THR A 137 -2.76 8.29 3.23
C THR A 137 -1.42 8.23 2.51
N TRP A 138 -1.09 7.07 1.95
CA TRP A 138 0.23 6.75 1.44
C TRP A 138 0.15 6.22 0.02
N ARG A 139 1.04 6.68 -0.86
CA ARG A 139 1.27 6.06 -2.17
C ARG A 139 2.29 4.94 -2.04
N GLY A 140 1.95 3.77 -2.57
CA GLY A 140 2.80 2.60 -2.56
C GLY A 140 3.68 2.48 -3.80
N ARG A 141 4.88 1.91 -3.63
CA ARG A 141 5.75 1.45 -4.73
C ARG A 141 6.45 0.16 -4.33
N ILE A 142 6.37 -0.87 -5.17
CA ILE A 142 7.03 -2.16 -4.90
C ILE A 142 8.52 -2.06 -5.24
N LEU A 143 9.37 -2.61 -4.36
CA LEU A 143 10.79 -2.81 -4.61
C LEU A 143 10.98 -4.27 -5.06
N ARG A 144 11.39 -4.46 -6.32
CA ARG A 144 11.53 -5.80 -6.90
C ARG A 144 12.79 -6.48 -6.38
N THR A 145 12.71 -7.75 -6.00
CA THR A 145 13.86 -8.58 -5.57
C THR A 145 14.15 -9.76 -6.48
N GLY A 146 13.44 -9.89 -7.61
CA GLY A 146 13.68 -10.88 -8.65
C GLY A 146 12.96 -12.22 -8.42
N GLY A 147 11.95 -12.26 -7.56
CA GLY A 147 11.27 -13.51 -7.22
C GLY A 147 10.19 -13.45 -6.15
N SER A 148 9.97 -12.29 -5.51
CA SER A 148 8.95 -12.16 -4.46
C SER A 148 7.53 -12.26 -5.00
N VAL A 149 6.56 -12.58 -4.14
CA VAL A 149 5.13 -12.51 -4.49
C VAL A 149 4.73 -11.09 -4.91
N LEU A 150 5.31 -10.05 -4.30
CA LEU A 150 5.07 -8.67 -4.74
C LEU A 150 5.66 -8.37 -6.12
N ASP A 151 6.72 -9.04 -6.57
CA ASP A 151 7.22 -8.88 -7.95
C ASP A 151 6.18 -9.32 -8.99
N PHE A 152 5.44 -10.38 -8.68
CA PHE A 152 4.31 -10.81 -9.51
C PHE A 152 3.24 -9.71 -9.55
N ALA A 153 2.83 -9.19 -8.40
CA ALA A 153 1.87 -8.08 -8.33
C ALA A 153 2.36 -6.84 -9.10
N GLN A 154 3.66 -6.52 -9.01
CA GLN A 154 4.25 -5.39 -9.72
C GLN A 154 4.12 -5.52 -11.24
N ASN A 155 4.44 -6.71 -11.77
CA ASN A 155 4.48 -6.92 -13.22
C ASN A 155 3.10 -7.11 -13.85
N PHE A 156 2.19 -7.78 -13.15
CA PHE A 156 0.90 -8.17 -13.72
C PHE A 156 -0.27 -7.27 -13.31
N LEU A 157 -0.12 -6.48 -12.25
CA LEU A 157 -1.17 -5.59 -11.76
C LEU A 157 -0.70 -4.14 -11.73
N VAL A 158 0.36 -3.82 -10.97
CA VAL A 158 0.74 -2.44 -10.72
C VAL A 158 1.15 -1.72 -12.00
N ARG A 159 2.17 -2.22 -12.74
CA ARG A 159 2.65 -1.56 -13.96
C ARG A 159 1.54 -1.29 -15.00
N PRO A 160 0.71 -2.29 -15.38
CA PRO A 160 -0.39 -2.04 -16.31
C PRO A 160 -1.39 -0.99 -15.82
N LEU A 161 -1.69 -0.97 -14.51
CA LEU A 161 -2.60 0.02 -13.93
C LEU A 161 -1.95 1.42 -13.87
N SER A 162 -0.64 1.51 -13.61
CA SER A 162 0.12 2.76 -13.63
C SER A 162 0.07 3.45 -14.99
N GLU A 163 0.15 2.68 -16.09
CA GLU A 163 0.04 3.21 -17.46
C GLU A 163 -1.35 3.82 -17.73
N LEU A 164 -2.36 3.43 -16.96
CA LEU A 164 -3.72 3.99 -17.01
C LEU A 164 -3.94 5.15 -16.02
N GLY A 165 -2.88 5.62 -15.36
CA GLY A 165 -2.91 6.69 -14.37
C GLY A 165 -3.48 6.26 -13.02
N LEU A 166 -3.51 4.95 -12.74
CA LEU A 166 -3.89 4.42 -11.45
C LEU A 166 -2.64 4.16 -10.60
N SER A 167 -2.62 4.66 -9.37
CA SER A 167 -1.61 4.30 -8.38
C SER A 167 -2.24 3.43 -7.30
N TRP A 168 -1.41 2.69 -6.55
CA TRP A 168 -1.85 1.98 -5.36
C TRP A 168 -1.27 2.62 -4.11
N GLY A 169 -1.82 2.28 -2.96
CA GLY A 169 -1.39 2.84 -1.70
C GLY A 169 -2.00 2.15 -0.49
N LYS A 170 -1.87 2.80 0.65
CA LYS A 170 -2.47 2.39 1.92
C LYS A 170 -3.04 3.60 2.65
N ARG A 171 -4.03 3.40 3.51
CA ARG A 171 -4.59 4.45 4.36
C ARG A 171 -4.85 3.92 5.76
N TYR A 172 -4.48 4.68 6.78
CA TYR A 172 -4.68 4.27 8.17
C TYR A 172 -5.55 5.31 8.85
N LYS A 173 -6.77 4.93 9.23
CA LYS A 173 -7.75 5.88 9.78
C LYS A 173 -7.63 6.00 11.29
N SER A 174 -7.40 4.85 11.94
CA SER A 174 -7.23 4.73 13.38
C SER A 174 -6.38 3.49 13.68
N GLN A 175 -6.14 3.25 14.97
CA GLN A 175 -5.46 2.04 15.45
C GLN A 175 -6.17 0.75 15.02
N HIS A 176 -7.48 0.78 14.80
CA HIS A 176 -8.29 -0.42 14.52
C HIS A 176 -8.90 -0.43 13.12
N ILE A 177 -8.69 0.62 12.32
CA ILE A 177 -9.34 0.77 11.01
C ILE A 177 -8.33 1.28 10.01
N GLY A 178 -8.13 0.50 8.94
CA GLY A 178 -7.24 0.85 7.84
C GLY A 178 -7.64 0.16 6.54
N ASP A 179 -7.19 0.77 5.44
CA ASP A 179 -7.32 0.23 4.10
C ASP A 179 -5.94 -0.30 3.66
N PRO A 180 -5.73 -1.63 3.69
CA PRO A 180 -4.42 -2.21 3.34
C PRO A 180 -4.08 -2.07 1.85
N LEU A 181 -5.09 -1.76 1.04
CA LEU A 181 -4.98 -1.44 -0.38
C LEU A 181 -5.99 -0.36 -0.73
N ILE A 182 -5.50 0.78 -1.20
CA ILE A 182 -6.30 1.77 -1.93
C ILE A 182 -5.78 1.82 -3.36
N VAL A 183 -6.69 2.00 -4.31
CA VAL A 183 -6.34 2.42 -5.67
C VAL A 183 -6.72 3.87 -5.80
N SER A 184 -5.79 4.68 -6.30
CA SER A 184 -6.04 6.08 -6.59
C SER A 184 -6.02 6.34 -8.09
N TRP A 185 -6.89 7.23 -8.56
CA TRP A 185 -6.81 7.76 -9.92
C TRP A 185 -6.20 9.15 -9.90
N GLN A 186 -5.01 9.29 -10.49
CA GLN A 186 -4.21 10.52 -10.50
C GLN A 186 -4.05 11.17 -9.10
N ASP A 187 -4.04 10.36 -8.03
CA ASP A 187 -4.01 10.80 -6.63
C ASP A 187 -5.10 11.81 -6.26
N LYS A 188 -6.24 11.76 -6.96
CA LYS A 188 -7.41 12.63 -6.72
C LYS A 188 -8.61 11.86 -6.20
N ILE A 189 -8.79 10.62 -6.63
CA ILE A 189 -9.91 9.77 -6.19
C ILE A 189 -9.32 8.51 -5.59
N PHE A 190 -9.56 8.29 -4.30
CA PHE A 190 -9.02 7.17 -3.55
C PHE A 190 -10.14 6.18 -3.22
N VAL A 191 -10.01 4.96 -3.76
CA VAL A 191 -11.00 3.89 -3.62
C VAL A 191 -10.38 2.73 -2.86
N PRO A 192 -10.87 2.39 -1.65
CA PRO A 192 -10.43 1.21 -0.93
C PRO A 192 -10.76 -0.06 -1.71
N ILE A 193 -9.82 -0.99 -1.77
CA ILE A 193 -10.00 -2.34 -2.30
C ILE A 193 -9.92 -3.32 -1.13
N PRO A 194 -11.06 -3.74 -0.56
CA PRO A 194 -11.08 -4.47 0.71
C PRO A 194 -10.77 -5.98 0.53
N ALA A 195 -9.92 -6.31 -0.45
CA ALA A 195 -9.64 -7.68 -0.85
C ALA A 195 -9.06 -8.55 0.29
N TRP A 196 -8.42 -7.88 1.23
CA TRP A 196 -7.69 -8.49 2.35
C TRP A 196 -8.33 -8.21 3.71
N GLY A 197 -9.53 -7.64 3.71
CA GLY A 197 -10.22 -7.24 4.93
C GLY A 197 -9.70 -5.93 5.52
N ASN A 198 -10.13 -5.67 6.76
CA ASN A 198 -9.67 -4.54 7.55
C ASN A 198 -8.28 -4.82 8.15
N VAL A 199 -7.59 -3.76 8.54
CA VAL A 199 -6.31 -3.83 9.23
C VAL A 199 -6.25 -2.92 10.45
N GLY A 200 -5.53 -3.38 11.46
CA GLY A 200 -5.10 -2.57 12.59
C GLY A 200 -3.68 -2.02 12.40
N MET A 201 -3.38 -0.91 13.08
CA MET A 201 -2.04 -0.33 13.15
C MET A 201 -1.59 -0.30 14.61
N THR A 202 -0.48 -0.95 14.93
CA THR A 202 0.04 -1.05 16.30
C THR A 202 1.56 -1.10 16.29
N ASP A 203 2.19 -0.67 17.38
CA ASP A 203 3.63 -0.87 17.55
C ASP A 203 3.94 -2.29 18.07
N ILE A 204 4.71 -3.06 17.30
CA ILE A 204 5.10 -4.43 17.64
C ILE A 204 6.62 -4.52 17.69
N ARG A 205 7.15 -5.32 18.64
CA ARG A 205 8.57 -5.64 18.67
C ARG A 205 8.92 -6.61 17.55
N TRP A 206 9.79 -6.16 16.65
CA TRP A 206 10.31 -6.92 15.52
C TRP A 206 11.81 -6.65 15.38
N ARG A 207 12.61 -7.72 15.24
CA ARG A 207 14.09 -7.61 15.18
C ARG A 207 14.72 -6.83 16.34
N GLY A 208 14.20 -7.06 17.54
CA GLY A 208 14.66 -6.43 18.77
C GLY A 208 14.10 -5.03 19.04
N GLU A 209 13.47 -4.38 18.06
CA GLU A 209 13.00 -3.00 18.19
C GLU A 209 11.49 -2.88 18.03
N VAL A 210 10.88 -1.88 18.68
CA VAL A 210 9.45 -1.61 18.56
C VAL A 210 9.22 -0.74 17.34
N THR A 211 8.28 -1.10 16.47
CA THR A 211 8.03 -0.36 15.23
C THR A 211 6.58 -0.47 14.80
N ALA A 212 6.11 0.56 14.09
CA ALA A 212 4.79 0.59 13.48
C ALA A 212 4.58 -0.66 12.62
N THR A 213 3.49 -1.36 12.89
CA THR A 213 3.15 -2.62 12.24
C THR A 213 1.68 -2.64 11.87
N MET A 214 1.40 -2.87 10.60
CA MET A 214 0.05 -3.14 10.12
C MET A 214 -0.26 -4.62 10.28
N ASN A 215 -1.37 -4.94 10.96
CA ASN A 215 -1.83 -6.32 11.15
C ASN A 215 -3.13 -6.53 10.37
N TYR A 216 -3.19 -7.61 9.59
CA TYR A 216 -4.41 -7.98 8.87
C TYR A 216 -5.31 -8.83 9.78
N ASP A 217 -6.58 -8.44 9.92
CA ASP A 217 -7.47 -9.01 10.94
C ASP A 217 -7.67 -10.53 10.79
N PHE A 218 -7.72 -11.05 9.55
CA PHE A 218 -7.88 -12.48 9.29
C PHE A 218 -6.90 -13.05 8.27
N GLN A 219 -5.77 -12.37 8.07
CA GLN A 219 -4.65 -12.94 7.32
C GLN A 219 -3.44 -13.03 8.24
N PRO A 220 -2.62 -14.09 8.17
CA PRO A 220 -1.38 -14.19 8.94
C PRO A 220 -0.28 -13.33 8.32
N TRP A 221 -0.63 -12.08 8.00
CA TRP A 221 0.18 -11.12 7.29
C TRP A 221 0.47 -9.91 8.16
N LYS A 222 1.67 -9.35 8.02
CA LYS A 222 2.06 -8.10 8.67
C LYS A 222 2.93 -7.26 7.76
N ASP A 223 2.73 -5.95 7.81
CA ASP A 223 3.68 -5.00 7.23
C ASP A 223 4.44 -4.34 8.37
N TYR A 224 5.77 -4.45 8.36
CA TYR A 224 6.63 -3.75 9.32
C TYR A 224 7.29 -2.54 8.64
N PHE A 225 7.28 -1.38 9.32
CA PHE A 225 7.72 -0.13 8.73
C PHE A 225 8.95 0.46 9.42
N ARG A 226 9.81 1.11 8.61
CA ARG A 226 10.91 1.97 9.04
C ARG A 226 10.85 3.29 8.30
N ILE A 227 11.37 4.35 8.91
CA ILE A 227 11.47 5.66 8.27
C ILE A 227 12.67 5.61 7.31
N LEU A 228 12.41 5.64 6.01
CA LEU A 228 13.44 5.67 4.98
C LEU A 228 13.96 7.10 4.75
N HIS A 229 13.04 8.07 4.79
CA HIS A 229 13.37 9.49 4.60
C HIS A 229 12.30 10.34 5.26
N GLN A 230 12.70 11.41 5.94
CA GLN A 230 11.79 12.37 6.53
C GLN A 230 12.36 13.78 6.39
N SER A 231 11.57 14.65 5.78
CA SER A 231 11.86 16.06 5.54
C SER A 231 10.55 16.82 5.44
N ASP A 232 10.60 18.16 5.49
CA ASP A 232 9.40 19.01 5.39
C ASP A 232 8.63 18.81 4.09
N GLU A 233 9.30 18.36 3.01
CA GLU A 233 8.69 18.19 1.69
C GLU A 233 8.28 16.75 1.37
N LYS A 234 8.92 15.76 2.02
CA LYS A 234 8.76 14.35 1.65
C LYS A 234 9.00 13.46 2.87
N THR A 235 8.05 12.57 3.11
CA THR A 235 8.20 11.45 4.04
C THR A 235 8.04 10.14 3.28
N VAL A 236 8.99 9.23 3.45
CA VAL A 236 9.00 7.91 2.83
C VAL A 236 9.28 6.85 3.90
N LEU A 237 8.46 5.82 3.94
CA LEU A 237 8.68 4.63 4.75
C LEU A 237 9.18 3.49 3.87
N LEU A 238 10.07 2.66 4.41
CA LEU A 238 10.40 1.34 3.89
C LEU A 238 9.54 0.31 4.62
N GLY A 239 8.80 -0.48 3.86
CA GLY A 239 7.94 -1.53 4.36
C GLY A 239 8.37 -2.91 3.86
N VAL A 240 8.29 -3.90 4.73
CA VAL A 240 8.37 -5.33 4.36
C VAL A 240 7.04 -5.99 4.69
N TRP A 241 6.43 -6.62 3.69
CA TRP A 241 5.23 -7.43 3.89
C TRP A 241 5.66 -8.86 4.18
N THR A 242 5.09 -9.45 5.22
CA THR A 242 5.45 -10.78 5.70
C THR A 242 4.23 -11.69 5.80
N HIS A 243 4.39 -12.96 5.46
CA HIS A 243 3.47 -14.05 5.74
C HIS A 243 4.12 -15.01 6.74
N ARG A 244 3.62 -15.07 7.98
CA ARG A 244 4.21 -15.92 9.04
C ARG A 244 5.74 -15.81 9.09
N ASP A 245 6.24 -14.57 9.11
CA ASP A 245 7.67 -14.23 9.18
C ASP A 245 8.48 -14.48 7.88
N ILE A 246 7.85 -14.95 6.81
CA ILE A 246 8.45 -15.01 5.46
C ILE A 246 8.20 -13.66 4.77
N ALA A 247 9.26 -12.98 4.34
CA ALA A 247 9.11 -11.75 3.56
C ALA A 247 8.48 -12.05 2.20
N GLY A 248 7.22 -11.66 1.96
CA GLY A 248 6.57 -11.83 0.68
C GLY A 248 6.85 -10.70 -0.32
N GLY A 249 7.56 -9.65 0.14
CA GLY A 249 8.14 -8.63 -0.71
C GLY A 249 8.34 -7.28 0.00
N TRP A 250 9.00 -6.38 -0.71
CA TRP A 250 9.39 -5.07 -0.22
C TRP A 250 8.66 -3.95 -0.94
N PHE A 251 8.43 -2.85 -0.24
CA PHE A 251 7.77 -1.69 -0.82
C PHE A 251 8.14 -0.41 -0.07
N THR A 252 7.85 0.72 -0.69
CA THR A 252 7.88 2.03 -0.04
C THR A 252 6.48 2.61 0.06
N LEU A 253 6.27 3.42 1.09
CA LEU A 253 5.10 4.26 1.23
C LEU A 253 5.55 5.72 1.23
N THR A 254 5.09 6.52 0.28
CA THR A 254 5.32 7.97 0.25
C THR A 254 4.08 8.67 0.75
N LEU A 255 4.24 9.58 1.72
CA LEU A 255 3.13 10.33 2.29
C LEU A 255 2.47 11.19 1.21
N LEU A 256 1.14 11.15 1.16
CA LEU A 256 0.36 12.04 0.31
C LEU A 256 -0.28 13.13 1.18
N ASP A 257 -0.06 14.39 0.80
CA ASP A 257 -0.72 15.55 1.40
C ASP A 257 -2.16 15.64 0.89
N VAL A 258 -2.97 14.70 1.36
CA VAL A 258 -4.42 14.67 1.12
C VAL A 258 -5.09 15.26 2.35
N GLU A 259 -5.31 16.57 2.32
CA GLU A 259 -6.18 17.29 3.27
C GLU A 259 -7.65 16.92 3.09
#